data_AF-A0A6L7YD81-F1
#
_entry.id   AF-A0A6L7YD81-F1
#
_cell.length_a   1.000
_cell.length_b   1.000
_cell.length_c   1.000
_cell.angle_alpha   90.00
_cell.angle_beta   90.00
_cell.angle_gamma   90.00
#
_symmetry.space_group_name_H-M   'P 1'
#
loop_
_entity.id
_entity.type
_entity.pdbx_description
1 polymer ?
#
loop_
_entity_poly.entity_id
_entity_poly.type
_entity_poly.pdbx_seq_one_letter_code
_entity_poly.pdbx_strand_id
1 'polypeptide(L)'
;MSLANRTPPTADEFRAYRERFSNWGRWGEDDQFGALNLITPEARAAAAATVREGRSVSLSYPLAMEAGPENPEPVQHEMRLDDDHCSDFIGIAYHGRSNTHLDALCHVYTRAGGELFGGHSSAEHITPEGATTLSVDHWREGIVTRGVLYDIPRLRGVDYVTREDPVHGWELADAAEAAGIEPRAGDAVVIRSGAGPF
;
A
#
# COMPACT_ATOMS: atom_id res chain seq x y z
N MET A 1 -20.31 14.30 15.61
CA MET A 1 -21.04 14.71 14.39
C MET A 1 -21.55 13.43 13.74
N SER A 2 -22.79 13.39 13.24
CA SER A 2 -23.27 12.24 12.46
C SER A 2 -22.42 12.10 11.18
N LEU A 3 -22.33 10.88 10.63
CA LEU A 3 -21.66 10.59 9.36
C LEU A 3 -22.08 11.56 8.23
N ALA A 4 -23.36 11.95 8.21
CA ALA A 4 -23.95 12.86 7.23
C ALA A 4 -23.38 14.29 7.21
N ASN A 5 -22.68 14.73 8.27
CA ASN A 5 -22.16 16.09 8.39
C ASN A 5 -20.65 16.19 8.09
N ARG A 6 -20.00 15.09 7.72
CA ARG A 6 -18.58 15.08 7.34
C ARG A 6 -18.47 15.23 5.82
N THR A 7 -17.73 16.23 5.36
CA THR A 7 -17.52 16.50 3.93
C THR A 7 -16.09 16.15 3.53
N PRO A 8 -15.87 15.64 2.30
CA PRO A 8 -14.52 15.49 1.76
C PRO A 8 -13.76 16.83 1.74
N PRO A 9 -12.43 16.82 1.86
CA PRO A 9 -11.63 18.03 1.73
C PRO A 9 -11.81 18.63 0.33
N THR A 10 -11.89 19.95 0.27
CA THR A 10 -11.82 20.72 -0.99
C THR A 10 -10.45 20.58 -1.65
N ALA A 11 -10.36 20.93 -2.93
CA ALA A 11 -9.08 20.91 -3.65
C ALA A 11 -8.03 21.85 -3.03
N ASP A 12 -8.47 23.00 -2.48
CA ASP A 12 -7.60 23.94 -1.77
C ASP A 12 -7.11 23.38 -0.44
N GLU A 13 -7.99 22.74 0.34
CA GLU A 13 -7.59 22.05 1.57
C GLU A 13 -6.60 20.93 1.28
N PHE A 14 -6.86 20.11 0.26
CA PHE A 14 -5.93 19.05 -0.14
C PHE A 14 -4.55 19.59 -0.53
N ARG A 15 -4.50 20.69 -1.31
CA ARG A 15 -3.24 21.36 -1.64
C ARG A 15 -2.54 21.87 -0.39
N ALA A 16 -3.27 22.52 0.53
CA ALA A 16 -2.71 23.01 1.78
C ALA A 16 -2.22 21.88 2.69
N TYR A 17 -2.90 20.73 2.72
CA TYR A 17 -2.52 19.56 3.51
C TYR A 17 -1.19 18.98 3.07
N ARG A 18 -0.90 18.96 1.77
CA ARG A 18 0.39 18.47 1.25
C ARG A 18 1.58 19.31 1.72
N GLU A 19 1.38 20.60 1.97
CA GLU A 19 2.42 21.47 2.54
C GLU A 19 2.44 21.41 4.06
N ARG A 20 1.27 21.35 4.70
CA ARG A 20 1.13 21.35 6.15
C ARG A 20 1.56 20.04 6.81
N PHE A 21 1.29 18.91 6.16
CA PHE A 21 1.51 17.58 6.70
C PHE A 21 2.61 16.87 5.90
N SER A 22 3.83 16.93 6.42
CA SER A 22 4.99 16.24 5.86
C SER A 22 5.79 15.56 6.95
N ASN A 23 6.35 14.38 6.62
CA ASN A 23 7.32 13.67 7.46
C ASN A 23 8.77 13.92 6.99
N TRP A 24 9.01 14.83 6.06
CA TRP A 24 10.37 15.08 5.57
C TRP A 24 11.26 15.60 6.70
N GLY A 25 12.46 15.02 6.82
CA GLY A 25 13.38 15.29 7.92
C GLY A 25 13.00 14.66 9.26
N ARG A 26 11.82 14.02 9.40
CA ARG A 26 11.39 13.41 10.66
C ARG A 26 12.35 12.34 11.18
N TRP A 27 12.97 11.59 10.27
CA TRP A 27 13.89 10.49 10.57
C TRP A 27 15.32 10.76 10.07
N GLY A 28 15.65 12.03 9.81
CA GLY A 28 16.91 12.46 9.21
C GLY A 28 16.77 12.87 7.75
N GLU A 29 17.76 13.59 7.25
CA GLU A 29 17.81 14.09 5.86
C GLU A 29 18.07 12.97 4.85
N ASP A 30 18.77 11.91 5.27
CA ASP A 30 19.10 10.75 4.44
C ASP A 30 18.07 9.60 4.55
N ASP A 31 16.86 9.86 5.06
CA ASP A 31 15.85 8.81 5.28
C ASP A 31 15.40 8.16 3.96
N GLN A 32 15.44 6.82 3.95
CA GLN A 32 15.05 5.98 2.82
C GLN A 32 13.81 5.13 3.10
N PHE A 33 13.29 5.18 4.33
CA PHE A 33 12.24 4.28 4.83
C PHE A 33 10.88 4.96 4.96
N GLY A 34 10.85 6.27 5.17
CA GLY A 34 9.60 7.02 5.37
C GLY A 34 8.79 6.45 6.54
N ALA A 35 7.47 6.29 6.35
CA ALA A 35 6.58 5.82 7.41
C ALA A 35 6.92 4.41 7.96
N LEU A 36 7.69 3.60 7.22
CA LEU A 36 8.14 2.30 7.72
C LEU A 36 9.09 2.41 8.92
N ASN A 37 9.69 3.58 9.17
CA ASN A 37 10.42 3.85 10.41
C ASN A 37 9.55 3.73 11.68
N LEU A 38 8.22 3.73 11.55
CA LEU A 38 7.31 3.45 12.67
C LEU A 38 7.24 1.95 13.04
N ILE A 39 7.75 1.06 12.18
CA ILE A 39 7.79 -0.38 12.42
C ILE A 39 9.10 -0.73 13.14
N THR A 40 9.16 -0.36 14.42
CA THR A 40 10.32 -0.62 15.29
C THR A 40 10.44 -2.12 15.64
N PRO A 41 11.58 -2.56 16.19
CA PRO A 41 11.71 -3.92 16.72
C PRO A 41 10.62 -4.29 17.73
N GLU A 42 10.20 -3.35 18.58
CA GLU A 42 9.11 -3.53 19.54
C GLU A 42 7.76 -3.71 18.84
N ALA A 43 7.50 -2.94 17.77
CA ALA A 43 6.30 -3.09 16.97
C ALA A 43 6.25 -4.47 16.27
N ARG A 44 7.39 -4.94 15.74
CA ARG A 44 7.54 -6.29 15.16
C ARG A 44 7.24 -7.38 16.18
N ALA A 45 7.83 -7.29 17.37
CA ALA A 45 7.59 -8.24 18.45
C ALA A 45 6.12 -8.23 18.92
N ALA A 46 5.52 -7.05 19.06
CA ALA A 46 4.12 -6.90 19.42
C ALA A 46 3.18 -7.48 18.35
N ALA A 47 3.51 -7.34 17.07
CA ALA A 47 2.79 -7.95 15.96
C ALA A 47 2.85 -9.49 16.03
N ALA A 48 4.04 -10.05 16.22
CA ALA A 48 4.22 -11.50 16.37
C ALA A 48 3.41 -12.06 17.55
N ALA A 49 3.34 -11.33 18.67
CA ALA A 49 2.56 -11.71 19.84
C ALA A 49 1.03 -11.76 19.62
N THR A 50 0.53 -11.24 18.49
CA THR A 50 -0.89 -11.33 18.12
C THR A 50 -1.28 -12.70 17.54
N VAL A 51 -0.31 -13.51 17.09
CA VAL A 51 -0.58 -14.83 16.51
C VAL A 51 -1.01 -15.80 17.60
N ARG A 52 -2.22 -16.35 17.48
CA ARG A 52 -2.79 -17.34 18.42
C ARG A 52 -3.07 -18.70 17.80
N GLU A 53 -3.64 -18.70 16.60
CA GLU A 53 -4.12 -19.92 15.93
C GLU A 53 -3.14 -20.43 14.85
N GLY A 54 -2.12 -19.65 14.50
CA GLY A 54 -1.19 -19.99 13.41
C GLY A 54 -1.83 -20.02 12.01
N ARG A 55 -3.07 -19.53 11.86
CA ARG A 55 -3.76 -19.46 10.56
C ARG A 55 -3.18 -18.35 9.69
N SER A 56 -2.81 -18.70 8.46
CA SER A 56 -2.41 -17.75 7.42
C SER A 56 -3.56 -17.48 6.46
N VAL A 57 -3.68 -16.22 6.00
CA VAL A 57 -4.62 -15.80 4.96
C VAL A 57 -3.82 -14.99 3.94
N SER A 58 -3.75 -15.46 2.70
CA SER A 58 -3.13 -14.70 1.62
C SER A 58 -3.99 -13.48 1.28
N LEU A 59 -3.36 -12.30 1.20
CA LEU A 59 -3.97 -11.08 0.67
C LEU A 59 -3.54 -10.80 -0.77
N SER A 60 -2.84 -11.75 -1.40
CA SER A 60 -2.40 -11.64 -2.78
C SER A 60 -3.41 -12.29 -3.72
N TYR A 61 -3.69 -11.62 -4.84
CA TYR A 61 -4.29 -12.27 -5.99
C TYR A 61 -3.29 -13.23 -6.65
N PRO A 62 -3.77 -14.28 -7.34
CA PRO A 62 -2.96 -15.01 -8.30
C PRO A 62 -2.37 -14.06 -9.34
N LEU A 63 -1.19 -14.41 -9.87
CA LEU A 63 -0.55 -13.65 -10.94
C LEU A 63 -1.52 -13.47 -12.12
N ALA A 64 -1.66 -12.24 -12.60
CA ALA A 64 -2.65 -11.89 -13.61
C ALA A 64 -2.15 -12.28 -15.01
N MET A 65 -2.44 -13.52 -15.42
CA MET A 65 -2.00 -14.12 -16.69
C MET A 65 -2.83 -13.67 -17.91
N GLU A 66 -4.06 -13.22 -17.68
CA GLU A 66 -5.02 -12.93 -18.76
C GLU A 66 -4.96 -11.45 -19.15
N ALA A 67 -4.79 -11.18 -20.45
CA ALA A 67 -4.84 -9.82 -20.97
C ALA A 67 -6.26 -9.23 -20.86
N GLY A 68 -6.36 -7.94 -20.58
CA GLY A 68 -7.65 -7.24 -20.54
C GLY A 68 -7.51 -5.73 -20.37
N PRO A 69 -8.63 -4.98 -20.36
CA PRO A 69 -8.60 -3.52 -20.19
C PRO A 69 -7.94 -3.05 -18.89
N GLU A 70 -8.04 -3.86 -17.84
CA GLU A 70 -7.43 -3.62 -16.54
C GLU A 70 -6.02 -4.24 -16.43
N ASN A 71 -5.65 -5.14 -17.36
CA ASN A 71 -4.39 -5.88 -17.42
C ASN A 71 -3.78 -5.86 -18.85
N PRO A 72 -3.30 -4.71 -19.34
CA PRO A 72 -2.76 -4.62 -20.71
C PRO A 72 -1.42 -5.35 -20.88
N GLU A 73 -0.68 -5.56 -19.79
CA GLU A 73 0.61 -6.25 -19.75
C GLU A 73 0.53 -7.43 -18.77
N PRO A 74 -0.12 -8.54 -19.18
CA PRO A 74 -0.28 -9.70 -18.32
C PRO A 74 1.07 -10.33 -17.98
N VAL A 75 1.08 -11.07 -16.88
CA VAL A 75 2.25 -11.86 -16.48
C VAL A 75 2.61 -12.84 -17.57
N GLN A 76 3.89 -12.85 -17.93
CA GLN A 76 4.48 -13.82 -18.84
C GLN A 76 5.00 -14.98 -18.00
N HIS A 77 4.48 -16.19 -18.21
CA HIS A 77 4.96 -17.39 -17.55
C HIS A 77 5.26 -18.45 -18.59
N GLU A 78 6.53 -18.81 -18.71
CA GLU A 78 7.00 -19.77 -19.70
C GLU A 78 7.69 -20.94 -19.00
N MET A 79 7.03 -22.09 -19.01
CA MET A 79 7.59 -23.35 -18.48
C MET A 79 8.60 -23.93 -19.47
N ARG A 80 9.75 -24.35 -18.97
CA ARG A 80 10.82 -25.05 -19.69
C ARG A 80 10.97 -26.45 -19.10
N LEU A 81 10.90 -27.45 -19.96
CA LEU A 81 10.88 -28.86 -19.57
C LEU A 81 11.95 -29.63 -20.35
N ASP A 82 12.66 -30.51 -19.66
CA ASP A 82 13.45 -31.59 -20.25
C ASP A 82 13.14 -32.93 -19.54
N ASP A 83 13.88 -33.99 -19.87
CA ASP A 83 13.60 -35.35 -19.38
C ASP A 83 13.75 -35.50 -17.86
N ASP A 84 14.55 -34.64 -17.21
CA ASP A 84 14.91 -34.74 -15.79
C ASP A 84 14.61 -33.46 -14.97
N HIS A 85 14.28 -32.35 -15.63
CA HIS A 85 14.15 -31.04 -15.01
C HIS A 85 12.99 -30.21 -15.56
N CYS A 86 12.44 -29.36 -14.69
CA CYS A 86 11.55 -28.28 -15.06
C CYS A 86 12.04 -26.95 -14.46
N SER A 87 11.95 -25.88 -15.24
CA SER A 87 12.23 -24.51 -14.81
C SER A 87 11.21 -23.56 -15.44
N ASP A 88 11.15 -22.33 -14.98
CA ASP A 88 10.29 -21.30 -15.53
C ASP A 88 11.03 -19.97 -15.79
N PHE A 89 10.46 -19.18 -16.69
CA PHE A 89 10.70 -17.75 -16.78
C PHE A 89 9.41 -17.02 -16.41
N ILE A 90 9.51 -16.05 -15.51
CA ILE A 90 8.39 -15.19 -15.12
C ILE A 90 8.77 -13.74 -15.39
N GLY A 91 8.01 -13.08 -16.26
CA GLY A 91 8.09 -11.64 -16.53
C GLY A 91 6.84 -10.94 -16.00
N ILE A 92 7.00 -9.88 -15.20
CA ILE A 92 5.88 -9.18 -14.55
C ILE A 92 6.02 -7.67 -14.77
N ALA A 93 4.97 -7.04 -15.30
CA ALA A 93 4.74 -5.62 -15.15
C ALA A 93 4.10 -5.36 -13.78
N TYR A 94 4.91 -4.97 -12.79
CA TYR A 94 4.45 -4.86 -11.40
C TYR A 94 3.41 -3.76 -11.19
N HIS A 95 3.56 -2.64 -11.89
CA HIS A 95 2.68 -1.49 -11.73
C HIS A 95 1.53 -1.58 -12.75
N GLY A 96 0.33 -1.76 -12.20
CA GLY A 96 -0.91 -1.97 -12.94
C GLY A 96 -2.04 -2.21 -11.95
N ARG A 97 -3.24 -2.55 -12.44
CA ARG A 97 -4.41 -2.74 -11.56
C ARG A 97 -4.66 -4.19 -11.18
N SER A 98 -3.89 -5.13 -11.73
CA SER A 98 -4.23 -6.55 -11.71
C SER A 98 -3.35 -7.42 -10.80
N ASN A 99 -2.12 -7.01 -10.52
CA ASN A 99 -1.24 -7.73 -9.61
C ASN A 99 -1.23 -7.07 -8.23
N THR A 100 -1.23 -7.87 -7.16
CA THR A 100 -0.94 -7.36 -5.81
C THR A 100 0.53 -6.93 -5.76
N HIS A 101 0.79 -5.66 -5.45
CA HIS A 101 2.14 -5.09 -5.44
C HIS A 101 2.32 -4.06 -4.32
N LEU A 102 3.55 -3.59 -4.17
CA LEU A 102 3.92 -2.50 -3.26
C LEU A 102 4.54 -1.37 -4.09
N ASP A 103 4.13 -0.14 -3.78
CA ASP A 103 4.73 1.06 -4.35
C ASP A 103 5.79 1.60 -3.40
N ALA A 104 7.04 1.61 -3.85
CA ALA A 104 8.15 2.22 -3.14
C ALA A 104 8.06 3.75 -3.12
N LEU A 105 8.83 4.41 -2.27
CA LEU A 105 8.83 5.87 -2.15
C LEU A 105 9.29 6.59 -3.43
N CYS A 106 10.00 5.89 -4.32
CA CYS A 106 10.37 6.37 -5.65
C CYS A 106 9.25 6.26 -6.71
N HIS A 107 8.12 5.59 -6.43
CA HIS A 107 7.10 5.27 -7.43
C HIS A 107 6.31 6.51 -7.90
N VAL A 108 5.88 7.36 -6.97
CA VAL A 108 5.08 8.56 -7.27
C VAL A 108 5.78 9.81 -6.78
N TYR A 109 5.84 10.81 -7.65
CA TYR A 109 6.47 12.08 -7.33
C TYR A 109 5.59 12.87 -6.36
N THR A 110 6.20 13.31 -5.27
CA THR A 110 5.52 13.99 -4.16
C THR A 110 5.10 15.40 -4.55
N ARG A 111 5.90 16.16 -5.33
CA ARG A 111 5.57 17.53 -5.79
C ARG A 111 5.80 17.73 -7.29
N ALA A 112 5.27 18.85 -7.79
CA ALA A 112 5.52 19.29 -9.16
C ALA A 112 7.03 19.45 -9.42
N GLY A 113 7.47 19.19 -10.65
CA GLY A 113 8.89 19.18 -10.98
C GLY A 113 9.60 17.85 -10.68
N GLY A 114 8.87 16.82 -10.24
CA GLY A 114 9.42 15.48 -10.05
C GLY A 114 10.16 15.29 -8.74
N GLU A 115 9.78 16.02 -7.70
CA GLU A 115 10.36 15.89 -6.36
C GLU A 115 9.83 14.62 -5.68
N LEU A 116 10.73 13.76 -5.20
CA LEU A 116 10.44 12.54 -4.44
C LEU A 116 10.39 12.84 -2.93
N PHE A 117 10.08 11.83 -2.11
CA PHE A 117 10.18 11.93 -0.65
C PHE A 117 11.55 12.47 -0.22
N GLY A 118 11.61 13.26 0.86
CA GLY A 118 12.86 13.84 1.36
C GLY A 118 13.46 14.96 0.49
N GLY A 119 12.83 15.33 -0.63
CA GLY A 119 13.33 16.39 -1.52
C GLY A 119 14.25 15.88 -2.63
N HIS A 120 14.38 14.57 -2.80
CA HIS A 120 15.21 13.99 -3.85
C HIS A 120 14.65 14.29 -5.26
N SER A 121 15.52 14.60 -6.22
CA SER A 121 15.12 14.86 -7.60
C SER A 121 14.94 13.55 -8.38
N SER A 122 13.77 13.34 -8.97
CA SER A 122 13.58 12.19 -9.87
C SER A 122 14.51 12.22 -11.08
N ALA A 123 14.84 13.40 -11.60
CA ALA A 123 15.73 13.55 -12.75
C ALA A 123 17.18 13.12 -12.45
N GLU A 124 17.58 13.14 -11.18
CA GLU A 124 18.89 12.67 -10.74
C GLU A 124 18.86 11.17 -10.41
N HIS A 125 17.77 10.70 -9.81
CA HIS A 125 17.76 9.39 -9.16
C HIS A 125 17.00 8.28 -9.89
N ILE A 126 16.16 8.60 -10.88
CA ILE A 126 15.34 7.64 -11.61
C ILE A 126 15.89 7.49 -13.02
N THR A 127 16.39 6.30 -13.35
CA THR A 127 16.96 5.96 -14.67
C THR A 127 16.27 4.73 -15.26
N PRO A 128 16.47 4.44 -16.56
CA PRO A 128 15.98 3.20 -17.18
C PRO A 128 16.50 1.92 -16.50
N GLU A 129 17.63 1.98 -15.81
CA GLU A 129 18.23 0.86 -15.08
C GLU A 129 17.66 0.69 -13.66
N GLY A 130 16.98 1.71 -13.12
CA GLY A 130 16.32 1.63 -11.82
C GLY A 130 16.34 2.95 -11.03
N ALA A 131 15.86 2.88 -9.79
CA ALA A 131 15.91 3.98 -8.83
C ALA A 131 17.15 3.84 -7.93
N THR A 132 17.95 4.90 -7.83
CA THR A 132 19.18 4.92 -7.00
C THR A 132 18.94 5.34 -5.54
N THR A 133 17.72 5.77 -5.24
CA THR A 133 17.24 6.19 -3.92
C THR A 133 15.79 5.74 -3.78
N LEU A 134 15.30 5.57 -2.56
CA LEU A 134 13.89 5.35 -2.25
C LEU A 134 13.27 4.11 -2.91
N SER A 135 14.11 3.20 -3.42
CA SER A 135 13.71 1.93 -4.01
C SER A 135 13.23 0.94 -2.95
N VAL A 136 12.53 -0.10 -3.39
CA VAL A 136 12.08 -1.19 -2.51
C VAL A 136 13.25 -1.96 -1.85
N ASP A 137 14.47 -1.87 -2.39
CA ASP A 137 15.66 -2.53 -1.84
C ASP A 137 16.04 -2.01 -0.45
N HIS A 138 15.66 -0.77 -0.13
CA HIS A 138 15.81 -0.23 1.22
C HIS A 138 14.98 -1.01 2.24
N TRP A 139 13.93 -1.72 1.81
CA TRP A 139 13.05 -2.50 2.67
C TRP A 139 13.42 -3.99 2.73
N ARG A 140 14.64 -4.36 2.33
CA ARG A 140 15.13 -5.76 2.26
C ARG A 140 15.04 -6.56 3.57
N GLU A 141 14.96 -5.89 4.73
CA GLU A 141 14.75 -6.54 6.04
C GLU A 141 13.29 -6.98 6.26
N GLY A 142 12.42 -6.78 5.26
CA GLY A 142 11.02 -7.14 5.27
C GLY A 142 10.13 -6.18 6.07
N ILE A 143 8.86 -6.16 5.70
CA ILE A 143 7.81 -5.40 6.36
C ILE A 143 7.00 -6.37 7.22
N VAL A 144 7.32 -6.43 8.51
CA VAL A 144 6.60 -7.25 9.49
C VAL A 144 5.95 -6.32 10.50
N THR A 145 4.62 -6.25 10.52
CA THR A 145 3.91 -5.39 11.47
C THR A 145 2.51 -5.92 11.74
N ARG A 146 1.83 -5.30 12.70
CA ARG A 146 0.42 -5.57 13.00
C ARG A 146 -0.44 -4.96 11.89
N GLY A 147 -1.21 -5.79 11.20
CA GLY A 147 -2.25 -5.33 10.28
C GLY A 147 -3.57 -5.14 11.00
N VAL A 148 -4.28 -4.05 10.71
CA VAL A 148 -5.66 -3.81 11.17
C VAL A 148 -6.56 -3.74 9.94
N LEU A 149 -7.54 -4.65 9.85
CA LEU A 149 -8.51 -4.70 8.76
C LEU A 149 -9.71 -3.80 9.05
N TYR A 150 -9.92 -2.81 8.19
CA TYR A 150 -11.07 -1.92 8.18
C TYR A 150 -12.03 -2.36 7.07
N ASP A 151 -13.14 -2.99 7.47
CA ASP A 151 -14.17 -3.48 6.56
C ASP A 151 -15.29 -2.45 6.38
N ILE A 152 -15.12 -1.58 5.38
CA ILE A 152 -16.01 -0.44 5.14
C ILE A 152 -17.36 -0.86 4.54
N PRO A 153 -17.45 -1.80 3.58
CA PRO A 153 -18.73 -2.32 3.15
C PRO A 153 -19.54 -2.89 4.32
N ARG A 154 -18.90 -3.63 5.24
CA ARG A 154 -19.57 -4.14 6.44
C ARG A 154 -20.05 -3.01 7.37
N LEU A 155 -19.25 -1.97 7.58
CA LEU A 155 -19.64 -0.80 8.38
C LEU A 155 -20.88 -0.09 7.79
N ARG A 156 -20.90 0.06 6.46
CA ARG A 156 -21.99 0.72 5.72
C ARG A 156 -23.22 -0.17 5.51
N GLY A 157 -23.10 -1.48 5.68
CA GLY A 157 -24.16 -2.44 5.34
C GLY A 157 -24.38 -2.57 3.83
N VAL A 158 -23.32 -2.47 3.03
CA VAL A 158 -23.31 -2.62 1.57
C VAL A 158 -22.32 -3.71 1.15
N ASP A 159 -22.39 -4.18 -0.10
CA ASP A 159 -21.50 -5.23 -0.59
C ASP A 159 -20.10 -4.71 -0.96
N TYR A 160 -20.03 -3.50 -1.52
CA TYR A 160 -18.80 -2.84 -1.96
C TYR A 160 -18.98 -1.31 -2.00
N VAL A 161 -17.87 -0.57 -1.99
CA VAL A 161 -17.85 0.89 -2.18
C VAL A 161 -17.75 1.26 -3.67
N THR A 162 -18.17 2.45 -4.05
CA THR A 162 -18.09 2.93 -5.44
C THR A 162 -17.11 4.10 -5.59
N ARG A 163 -16.88 4.55 -6.82
CA ARG A 163 -16.06 5.75 -7.06
C ARG A 163 -16.78 7.02 -6.64
N GLU A 164 -18.11 7.00 -6.72
CA GLU A 164 -19.00 8.09 -6.33
C GLU A 164 -19.16 8.19 -4.81
N ASP A 165 -18.99 7.07 -4.10
CA ASP A 165 -19.03 6.97 -2.64
C ASP A 165 -17.81 6.20 -2.10
N PRO A 166 -16.59 6.78 -2.20
CA PRO A 166 -15.35 6.10 -1.84
C PRO A 166 -15.18 5.98 -0.32
N VAL A 167 -14.21 5.17 0.13
CA VAL A 167 -13.83 5.13 1.55
C VAL A 167 -13.28 6.48 1.99
N HIS A 168 -13.75 6.97 3.14
CA HIS A 168 -13.27 8.20 3.75
C HIS A 168 -12.47 7.93 5.04
N GLY A 169 -11.48 8.77 5.30
CA GLY A 169 -10.58 8.60 6.45
C GLY A 169 -11.29 8.57 7.80
N TRP A 170 -12.42 9.28 7.93
CA TRP A 170 -13.21 9.27 9.17
C TRP A 170 -13.92 7.94 9.43
N GLU A 171 -14.20 7.15 8.39
CA GLU A 171 -14.82 5.83 8.56
C GLU A 171 -13.82 4.82 9.12
N LEU A 172 -12.51 5.05 8.94
CA LEU A 172 -11.49 4.24 9.59
C LEU A 172 -11.57 4.41 11.12
N ALA A 173 -11.78 5.65 11.59
CA ALA A 173 -11.97 5.92 13.02
C ALA A 173 -13.26 5.26 13.55
N ASP A 174 -14.37 5.41 12.82
CA ASP A 174 -15.65 4.82 13.23
C ASP A 174 -15.59 3.27 13.21
N ALA A 175 -14.92 2.66 12.23
CA ALA A 175 -14.71 1.22 12.16
C ALA A 175 -13.82 0.69 13.29
N ALA A 176 -12.76 1.43 13.64
CA ALA A 176 -11.92 1.12 14.79
C ALA A 176 -12.73 1.17 16.10
N GLU A 177 -13.50 2.23 16.33
CA GLU A 177 -14.34 2.41 17.51
C GLU A 177 -15.38 1.28 17.62
N ALA A 178 -16.11 0.98 16.53
CA ALA A 178 -17.12 -0.07 16.50
C ALA A 178 -16.54 -1.47 16.76
N ALA A 179 -15.28 -1.71 16.41
CA ALA A 179 -14.58 -2.96 16.65
C ALA A 179 -13.82 -3.00 18.00
N GLY A 180 -13.79 -1.89 18.75
CA GLY A 180 -12.98 -1.77 19.96
C GLY A 180 -11.47 -1.88 19.71
N ILE A 181 -11.02 -1.45 18.53
CA ILE A 181 -9.62 -1.51 18.11
C ILE A 181 -8.99 -0.13 18.28
N GLU A 182 -7.89 -0.07 19.04
CA GLU A 182 -7.05 1.13 19.11
C GLU A 182 -5.94 1.06 18.04
N PRO A 183 -5.91 1.98 17.05
CA PRO A 183 -4.82 2.11 16.10
C PRO A 183 -3.51 2.45 16.80
N ARG A 184 -2.39 1.90 16.33
CA ARG A 184 -1.06 2.13 16.91
C ARG A 184 -0.07 2.57 15.85
N ALA A 185 0.95 3.32 16.27
CA ALA A 185 2.09 3.62 15.42
C ALA A 185 2.72 2.32 14.91
N GLY A 186 3.00 2.29 13.60
CA GLY A 186 3.56 1.12 12.93
C GLY A 186 2.51 0.15 12.37
N ASP A 187 1.23 0.29 12.72
CA ASP A 187 0.18 -0.56 12.12
C ASP A 187 0.11 -0.38 10.60
N ALA A 188 -0.09 -1.49 9.89
CA ALA A 188 -0.56 -1.46 8.53
C ALA A 188 -2.09 -1.29 8.53
N VAL A 189 -2.56 -0.19 7.94
CA VAL A 189 -3.99 0.06 7.70
C VAL A 189 -4.42 -0.73 6.48
N VAL A 190 -5.16 -1.81 6.68
CA VAL A 190 -5.66 -2.67 5.60
C VAL A 190 -7.13 -2.34 5.35
N ILE A 191 -7.46 -1.78 4.19
CA ILE A 191 -8.82 -1.34 3.87
C ILE A 191 -9.47 -2.35 2.93
N ARG A 192 -10.60 -2.94 3.35
CA ARG A 192 -11.49 -3.66 2.44
C ARG A 192 -12.49 -2.66 1.87
N SER A 193 -12.35 -2.34 0.59
CA SER A 193 -13.29 -1.54 -0.20
C SER A 193 -14.35 -2.40 -0.90
N GLY A 194 -14.08 -3.69 -1.08
CA GLY A 194 -14.83 -4.54 -2.02
C GLY A 194 -14.38 -4.29 -3.47
N ALA A 195 -14.76 -5.18 -4.38
CA ALA A 195 -14.41 -5.10 -5.80
C ALA A 195 -15.64 -5.13 -6.73
N GLY A 196 -16.80 -5.52 -6.20
CA GLY A 196 -18.06 -5.82 -6.91
C GLY A 196 -18.75 -7.04 -6.27
N PRO A 197 -19.96 -7.42 -6.71
CA PRO A 197 -20.44 -8.78 -6.49
C PRO A 197 -19.57 -9.72 -7.34
N PHE A 198 -19.13 -10.84 -6.76
CA PHE A 198 -18.37 -11.85 -7.49
C PHE A 198 -19.20 -12.50 -8.61
#